data_AF-A0A6P1CZT9-F1
#
_entry.id   AF-A0A6P1CZT9-F1
#
_cell.length_a   1.000
_cell.length_b   1.000
_cell.length_c   1.000
_cell.angle_alpha   90.00
_cell.angle_beta   90.00
_cell.angle_gamma   90.00
#
_symmetry.space_group_name_H-M   'P 1'
#
loop_
_entity.id
_entity.type
_entity.pdbx_description
1 polymer ?
#
loop_
_entity_poly.entity_id
_entity_poly.type
_entity_poly.pdbx_seq_one_letter_code
_entity_poly.pdbx_strand_id
1 'polypeptide(L)'
;SGGPSSVYAEGAPQLDARLFDLGLPVFGICYGFQAMAQALGGTVAHTGTREYGRTELNIDGGLLHGGLPTIQPVWMSHGDAVTDAPAGFEVTGTTAGAPVAAFENP
;
A
#
# COMPACT_ATOMS: atom_id res chain seq x y z
N SER A 1 11.09 2.83 2.45
CA SER A 1 10.28 4.00 2.86
C SER A 1 10.23 5.00 1.73
N GLY A 2 9.25 5.91 1.67
CA GLY A 2 9.30 6.97 0.66
C GLY A 2 8.28 8.10 0.86
N GLY A 3 8.45 9.13 0.03
CA GLY A 3 7.69 10.38 0.03
C GLY A 3 6.56 10.39 -1.01
N PRO A 4 5.99 11.56 -1.35
CA PRO A 4 4.78 11.69 -2.17
C PRO A 4 4.99 11.42 -3.67
N SER A 5 6.14 10.87 -4.06
CA SER A 5 6.50 10.61 -5.46
C SER A 5 5.68 9.47 -6.04
N SER A 6 5.37 9.56 -7.34
CA SER A 6 4.72 8.48 -8.07
C SER A 6 5.71 7.35 -8.40
N VAL A 7 5.26 6.10 -8.35
CA VAL A 7 6.03 4.94 -8.81
C VAL A 7 6.23 4.91 -10.34
N TYR A 8 5.41 5.66 -11.08
CA TYR A 8 5.50 5.80 -12.54
C TYR A 8 6.35 6.99 -12.99
N ALA A 9 6.86 7.80 -12.06
CA ALA A 9 7.71 8.94 -12.43
C ALA A 9 8.97 8.46 -13.16
N GLU A 10 9.47 9.25 -14.11
CA GLU A 10 10.71 8.93 -14.82
C GLU A 10 11.88 8.84 -13.81
N GLY A 11 12.62 7.73 -13.87
CA GLY A 11 13.72 7.45 -12.93
C GLY A 11 13.28 7.06 -11.51
N ALA A 12 11.99 6.81 -11.29
CA ALA A 12 11.48 6.37 -9.99
C ALA A 12 12.11 5.02 -9.56
N PRO A 13 12.59 4.90 -8.31
CA PRO A 13 13.21 3.67 -7.83
C PRO A 13 12.29 2.46 -7.96
N GLN A 14 12.72 1.45 -8.70
CA GLN A 14 11.97 0.20 -8.88
C GLN A 14 12.42 -0.86 -7.89
N LEU A 15 11.49 -1.73 -7.50
CA LEU A 15 11.77 -2.88 -6.65
C LEU A 15 11.93 -4.13 -7.51
N ASP A 16 13.03 -4.87 -7.33
CA ASP A 16 13.22 -6.17 -8.00
C ASP A 16 12.35 -7.22 -7.33
N ALA A 17 11.41 -7.82 -8.07
CA ALA A 17 10.48 -8.81 -7.54
C ALA A 17 11.18 -10.04 -6.93
N ARG A 18 12.42 -10.35 -7.34
CA ARG A 18 13.20 -11.46 -6.77
C ARG A 18 13.54 -11.28 -5.28
N LEU A 19 13.40 -10.06 -4.74
CA LEU A 19 13.50 -9.83 -3.29
C LEU A 19 12.46 -10.63 -2.51
N PHE A 20 11.27 -10.85 -3.09
CA PHE A 20 10.18 -11.58 -2.44
C PHE A 20 10.42 -13.09 -2.42
N ASP A 21 11.28 -13.61 -3.30
CA ASP A 21 11.65 -15.03 -3.36
C ASP A 21 12.65 -15.42 -2.25
N LEU A 22 13.18 -14.45 -1.49
CA LEU A 22 14.15 -14.70 -0.42
C LEU A 22 13.52 -15.31 0.85
N GLY A 23 12.20 -15.42 0.92
CA GLY A 23 11.49 -15.95 2.09
C GLY A 23 11.62 -15.08 3.34
N LEU A 24 11.99 -13.81 3.17
CA LEU A 24 12.08 -12.83 4.26
C LEU A 24 10.75 -12.08 4.39
N PRO A 25 10.26 -11.80 5.61
CA PRO A 25 9.14 -10.89 5.79
C PRO A 25 9.48 -9.49 5.24
N VAL A 26 8.61 -8.96 4.38
CA VAL A 26 8.78 -7.62 3.79
C VAL A 26 7.61 -6.74 4.18
N PHE A 27 7.92 -5.53 4.68
CA PHE A 27 6.91 -4.54 5.03
C PHE A 27 7.08 -3.27 4.19
N GLY A 28 6.11 -3.02 3.30
CA GLY A 28 6.07 -1.84 2.44
C GLY A 28 5.35 -0.68 3.12
N ILE A 29 5.92 0.53 3.06
CA ILE A 29 5.31 1.74 3.63
C ILE A 29 5.30 2.86 2.57
N CYS A 30 4.14 3.48 2.37
CA CYS A 30 3.90 4.56 1.41
C CYS A 30 4.41 4.20 0.00
N TYR A 31 5.43 4.88 -0.50
CA TYR A 31 6.07 4.54 -1.78
C TYR A 31 6.53 3.07 -1.85
N GLY A 32 7.09 2.54 -0.75
CA GLY A 32 7.55 1.15 -0.72
C GLY A 32 6.39 0.15 -0.84
N PHE A 33 5.21 0.52 -0.35
CA PHE A 33 3.98 -0.25 -0.53
C PHE A 33 3.50 -0.20 -1.99
N GLN A 34 3.54 0.96 -2.62
CA GLN A 34 3.18 1.11 -4.04
C GLN A 34 4.17 0.37 -4.96
N ALA A 35 5.47 0.50 -4.71
CA ALA A 35 6.50 -0.21 -5.48
C ALA A 35 6.40 -1.72 -5.29
N MET A 36 6.07 -2.19 -4.08
CA MET A 36 5.76 -3.59 -3.81
C MET A 36 4.54 -4.05 -4.60
N ALA A 37 3.44 -3.31 -4.57
CA ALA A 37 2.24 -3.63 -5.33
C ALA A 37 2.55 -3.78 -6.82
N GLN A 38 3.25 -2.79 -7.40
CA GLN A 38 3.62 -2.80 -8.82
C GLN A 38 4.54 -3.97 -9.18
N ALA A 39 5.58 -4.23 -8.37
CA ALA A 39 6.53 -5.32 -8.62
C ALA A 39 5.88 -6.71 -8.55
N LEU A 40 4.80 -6.84 -7.77
CA LEU A 40 4.03 -8.08 -7.61
C LEU A 40 2.82 -8.18 -8.55
N GLY A 41 2.65 -7.23 -9.47
CA GLY A 41 1.58 -7.25 -10.48
C GLY A 41 0.23 -6.69 -10.02
N GLY A 42 0.19 -5.96 -8.91
CA GLY A 42 -0.94 -5.11 -8.52
C GLY A 42 -0.98 -3.80 -9.32
N THR A 43 -2.05 -3.03 -9.14
CA THR A 43 -2.29 -1.77 -9.86
C THR A 43 -2.10 -0.58 -8.94
N VAL A 44 -1.28 0.39 -9.37
CA VAL A 44 -1.19 1.71 -8.76
C VAL A 44 -1.81 2.72 -9.73
N ALA A 45 -2.64 3.64 -9.25
CA ALA A 45 -3.24 4.65 -10.10
C ALA A 45 -3.41 5.98 -9.37
N HIS A 46 -3.43 7.06 -10.17
CA HIS A 46 -3.93 8.34 -9.71
C HIS A 46 -5.44 8.26 -9.49
N THR A 47 -5.87 8.24 -8.22
CA THR A 47 -7.30 8.19 -7.86
C THR A 47 -7.99 9.55 -7.96
N GLY A 48 -7.32 10.59 -8.43
CA GLY A 48 -7.82 11.98 -8.48
C GLY A 48 -7.97 12.64 -7.11
N THR A 49 -7.88 11.85 -6.04
CA THR A 49 -8.00 12.28 -4.65
C THR A 49 -6.62 12.18 -4.01
N ARG A 50 -6.13 13.28 -3.45
CA ARG A 50 -4.85 13.27 -2.74
C ARG A 50 -5.11 13.25 -1.24
N GLU A 51 -4.52 12.30 -0.54
CA GLU A 51 -4.62 12.20 0.92
C GLU A 51 -3.28 12.61 1.54
N TYR A 52 -3.26 13.80 2.13
CA TYR A 52 -2.13 14.32 2.91
C TYR A 52 -2.62 14.73 4.28
N GLY A 53 -2.27 13.95 5.29
CA GLY A 53 -2.60 14.22 6.68
C GLY A 53 -3.40 13.11 7.33
N ARG A 54 -4.13 13.49 8.37
CA ARG A 54 -4.89 12.54 9.20
C ARG A 54 -6.11 12.05 8.42
N THR A 55 -6.15 10.74 8.19
CA THR A 55 -7.22 10.02 7.49
C THR A 55 -7.72 8.89 8.36
N GLU A 56 -9.00 8.55 8.24
CA GLU A 56 -9.59 7.38 8.89
C GLU A 56 -9.34 6.13 8.05
N LEU A 57 -8.65 5.15 8.63
CA LEU A 57 -8.43 3.82 8.04
C LEU A 57 -9.44 2.84 8.62
N ASN A 58 -10.16 2.18 7.74
CA ASN A 58 -11.02 1.04 8.06
C ASN A 58 -10.22 -0.24 7.85
N ILE A 59 -10.17 -1.11 8.86
CA ILE A 59 -9.44 -2.37 8.85
C ILE A 59 -10.44 -3.51 8.64
N ASP A 60 -10.08 -4.43 7.74
CA ASP A 60 -10.85 -5.64 7.41
C ASP A 60 -9.94 -6.87 7.52
N GLY A 61 -9.53 -7.22 8.74
CA GLY A 61 -8.68 -8.38 9.02
C GLY A 61 -7.18 -8.12 8.91
N GLY A 62 -6.43 -9.20 8.65
CA GLY A 62 -4.97 -9.21 8.63
C GLY A 62 -4.30 -9.47 9.98
N LEU A 63 -3.06 -9.98 9.94
CA LEU A 63 -2.22 -10.22 11.09
C LEU A 63 -1.61 -8.92 11.62
N LEU A 64 -1.21 -7.99 10.74
CA LEU A 64 -0.50 -6.76 11.11
C LEU A 64 -1.33 -5.89 12.05
N HIS A 65 -2.64 -5.86 11.82
CA HIS A 65 -3.60 -5.05 12.59
C HIS A 65 -4.21 -5.80 13.78
N GLY A 66 -3.76 -7.02 14.06
CA GLY A 66 -4.30 -7.86 15.13
C GLY A 66 -4.30 -7.15 16.49
N GLY A 67 -5.48 -7.06 17.11
CA GLY A 67 -5.65 -6.42 18.43
C GLY A 67 -5.76 -4.90 18.40
N LEU A 68 -5.74 -4.26 17.23
CA LEU A 68 -6.00 -2.82 17.07
C LEU A 68 -7.48 -2.52 16.82
N PRO A 69 -7.94 -1.28 17.06
CA PRO A 69 -9.28 -0.85 16.67
C PRO A 69 -9.50 -0.98 15.16
N THR A 70 -10.70 -1.42 14.75
CA THR A 70 -11.05 -1.58 13.32
C THR A 70 -11.16 -0.26 12.57
N ILE A 71 -11.23 0.86 13.28
CA ILE A 71 -11.20 2.21 12.72
C ILE A 71 -10.10 2.96 13.46
N GLN A 72 -9.10 3.47 12.72
CA GLN A 72 -7.95 4.14 13.31
C GLN A 72 -7.51 5.38 12.53
N PRO A 73 -7.06 6.44 13.23
CA PRO A 73 -6.46 7.59 12.57
C PRO A 73 -5.05 7.23 12.09
N VAL A 74 -4.81 7.36 10.78
CA VAL A 74 -3.50 7.19 10.15
C VAL A 74 -3.04 8.47 9.49
N TRP A 75 -1.74 8.55 9.21
CA TRP A 75 -1.16 9.68 8.48
C TRP A 75 -0.88 9.29 7.03
N MET A 76 -1.79 9.66 6.12
CA MET A 76 -1.63 9.43 4.68
C MET A 76 -0.74 10.51 4.05
N SER A 77 0.05 10.11 3.05
CA SER A 77 0.97 11.02 2.36
C SER A 77 1.18 10.59 0.90
N HIS A 78 0.10 10.49 0.12
CA HIS A 78 0.16 9.95 -1.22
C HIS A 78 -0.68 10.73 -2.24
N GLY A 79 -0.15 10.82 -3.47
CA GLY A 79 -0.90 11.30 -4.64
C GLY A 79 -1.42 10.17 -5.54
N ASP A 80 -0.80 8.99 -5.43
CA ASP A 80 -1.23 7.73 -6.06
C ASP A 80 -1.78 6.80 -4.98
N ALA A 81 -2.65 5.87 -5.36
CA ALA A 81 -3.07 4.79 -4.48
C ALA A 81 -2.99 3.44 -5.20
N VAL A 82 -2.83 2.37 -4.43
CA VAL A 82 -3.05 1.02 -4.95
C VAL A 82 -4.55 0.88 -5.17
N THR A 83 -4.94 0.47 -6.38
CA THR A 83 -6.35 0.22 -6.73
C THR A 83 -6.68 -1.26 -6.77
N ASP A 84 -5.69 -2.10 -7.08
CA ASP A 84 -5.80 -3.56 -7.05
C ASP A 84 -4.59 -4.14 -6.33
N ALA A 85 -4.83 -4.96 -5.31
CA ALA A 85 -3.77 -5.72 -4.66
C ALA A 85 -3.21 -6.78 -5.62
N PRO A 86 -1.95 -7.22 -5.43
CA PRO A 86 -1.40 -8.34 -6.19
C PRO A 86 -2.27 -9.60 -6.06
N ALA A 87 -2.28 -10.44 -7.10
CA ALA A 87 -3.07 -11.66 -7.09
C ALA A 87 -2.69 -12.58 -5.91
N GLY A 88 -3.70 -13.06 -5.18
CA GLY A 88 -3.52 -13.91 -4.00
C GLY A 88 -3.30 -13.16 -2.69
N PHE A 89 -3.15 -11.83 -2.73
CA PHE A 89 -3.08 -11.01 -1.53
C PHE A 89 -4.48 -10.60 -1.07
N GLU A 90 -4.63 -10.41 0.24
CA GLU A 90 -5.87 -9.96 0.87
C GLU A 90 -5.77 -8.46 1.17
N VAL A 91 -6.81 -7.70 0.81
CA VAL A 91 -6.91 -6.28 1.20
C VAL A 91 -7.38 -6.23 2.65
N THR A 92 -6.55 -5.65 3.52
CA THR A 92 -6.81 -5.62 4.97
C THR A 92 -7.13 -4.23 5.49
N GLY A 93 -7.09 -3.20 4.64
CA GLY A 93 -7.49 -1.87 5.03
C GLY A 93 -7.82 -0.94 3.86
N THR A 94 -8.74 -0.02 4.11
CA THR A 94 -9.27 0.95 3.13
C THR A 94 -9.46 2.33 3.74
N THR A 95 -9.34 3.38 2.91
CA THR A 95 -9.74 4.76 3.26
C THR A 95 -10.74 5.29 2.26
N ALA A 96 -11.25 6.51 2.50
CA ALA A 96 -12.11 7.19 1.53
C ALA A 96 -11.40 7.47 0.19
N GLY A 97 -10.07 7.69 0.20
CA GLY A 97 -9.28 8.01 -1.01
C GLY A 97 -8.45 6.85 -1.58
N ALA A 98 -8.33 5.73 -0.86
CA ALA A 98 -7.55 4.56 -1.26
C ALA A 98 -8.36 3.26 -1.01
N PRO A 99 -8.84 2.58 -2.08
CA PRO A 99 -9.55 1.32 -1.95
C PRO A 99 -8.64 0.17 -1.48
N VAL A 100 -7.32 0.32 -1.62
CA VAL A 100 -6.31 -0.58 -1.06
C VAL A 100 -5.32 0.26 -0.27
N ALA A 101 -5.61 0.47 1.01
CA ALA A 101 -4.74 1.20 1.95
C ALA A 101 -3.76 0.26 2.68
N ALA A 102 -4.09 -1.04 2.76
CA ALA A 102 -3.21 -2.10 3.24
C ALA A 102 -3.57 -3.44 2.57
N PHE A 103 -2.58 -4.29 2.35
CA PHE A 103 -2.77 -5.69 1.94
C PHE A 103 -1.76 -6.61 2.63
N GLU A 104 -2.07 -7.89 2.69
CA GLU A 104 -1.19 -8.94 3.24
C GLU A 104 -1.15 -10.17 2.32
N ASN A 105 -0.02 -10.90 2.34
CA ASN A 105 0.08 -12.25 1.78
C ASN A 105 0.04 -13.25 2.94
N PRO A 106 -1.03 -14.04 3.10
CA PRO A 106 -1.18 -14.99 4.20
C PRO A 106 -0.19 -16.17 4.16
#